data_AF-A0A6A4VSR5-F1
#
_entry.id   AF-A0A6A4VSR5-F1
#
_cell.length_a   1.000
_cell.length_b   1.000
_cell.length_c   1.000
_cell.angle_alpha   90.00
_cell.angle_beta   90.00
_cell.angle_gamma   90.00
#
_symmetry.space_group_name_H-M   'P 1'
#
loop_
_entity.id
_entity.type
_entity.pdbx_description
1 polymer ?
#
loop_
_entity_poly.entity_id
_entity_poly.type
_entity_poly.pdbx_seq_one_letter_code
_entity_poly.pdbx_strand_id
1 'polypeptide(L)'
;MWYPSAAFVGDTYCYFAGMTFAVIGILGHFSKTMLLFFLPQIANFVYSVPQLFHFVPCPRHRLPRYDRKTDRLHMSSSTFRMSSLRWPGRLALRLGHAVGVVHLTESGGMTTCNNLTIINLLLKLAGPLHERRVTQALLAIQVMCSCLAFVIRYPLASLFYDV
;
A
#
# COMPACT_ATOMS: atom_id res chain seq x y z
N MET A 1 13.96 6.04 -10.59
CA MET A 1 14.25 7.49 -10.43
C MET A 1 14.40 7.76 -8.95
N TRP A 2 15.61 8.11 -8.50
CA TRP A 2 15.94 8.29 -7.08
C TRP A 2 15.69 9.73 -6.64
N TYR A 3 15.49 9.96 -5.34
CA TYR A 3 15.33 11.30 -4.78
C TYR A 3 16.67 12.09 -4.85
N PRO A 4 16.67 13.35 -5.30
CA PRO A 4 15.55 14.10 -5.89
C PRO A 4 15.26 13.67 -7.33
N SER A 5 13.99 13.43 -7.67
CA SER A 5 13.63 12.91 -8.98
C SER A 5 13.75 13.97 -10.08
N ALA A 6 14.65 13.74 -11.05
CA ALA A 6 14.81 14.61 -12.23
C ALA A 6 13.73 14.39 -13.32
N ALA A 7 13.07 13.24 -13.30
CA ALA A 7 11.99 12.88 -14.21
C ALA A 7 10.98 11.98 -13.49
N PHE A 8 9.85 11.71 -14.13
CA PHE A 8 8.83 10.77 -13.65
C PHE A 8 8.68 9.61 -14.63
N VAL A 9 8.50 8.40 -14.10
CA VAL A 9 8.33 7.19 -14.91
C VAL A 9 6.95 7.12 -15.59
N GLY A 10 5.93 7.69 -14.93
CA GLY A 10 4.55 7.70 -15.41
C GLY A 10 3.89 6.33 -15.49
N ASP A 11 2.66 6.32 -15.98
CA ASP A 11 1.86 5.08 -16.14
C ASP A 11 2.47 4.14 -17.18
N THR A 12 3.20 4.66 -18.17
CA THR A 12 3.88 3.88 -19.21
C THR A 12 4.83 2.84 -18.62
N TYR A 13 5.67 3.24 -17.65
CA TYR A 13 6.56 2.29 -16.99
C TYR A 13 5.81 1.28 -16.12
N CYS A 14 4.76 1.72 -15.42
CA CYS A 14 3.94 0.84 -14.58
C CYS A 14 3.26 -0.27 -15.41
N TYR A 15 2.68 0.08 -16.56
CA TYR A 15 2.09 -0.89 -17.47
C TYR A 15 3.15 -1.80 -18.10
N PHE A 16 4.27 -1.24 -18.54
CA PHE A 16 5.38 -2.01 -19.09
C PHE A 16 5.91 -3.03 -18.08
N ALA A 17 6.30 -2.59 -16.89
CA ALA A 17 6.84 -3.46 -15.85
C ALA A 17 5.83 -4.54 -15.43
N GLY A 18 4.57 -4.15 -15.19
CA GLY A 18 3.51 -5.08 -14.82
C GLY A 18 3.29 -6.17 -15.88
N MET A 19 3.25 -5.79 -17.16
CA MET A 19 3.11 -6.74 -18.26
C MET A 19 4.34 -7.65 -18.37
N THR A 20 5.55 -7.10 -18.29
CA THR A 20 6.79 -7.89 -18.33
C THR A 20 6.82 -8.95 -17.24
N PHE A 21 6.50 -8.59 -16.00
CA PHE A 21 6.41 -9.55 -14.91
C PHE A 21 5.31 -10.60 -15.19
N ALA A 22 4.10 -10.19 -15.56
CA ALA A 22 3.01 -11.12 -15.87
C ALA A 22 3.40 -12.14 -16.95
N VAL A 23 3.99 -11.69 -18.07
CA VAL A 23 4.44 -12.55 -19.17
C VAL A 23 5.48 -13.56 -18.70
N ILE A 24 6.52 -13.09 -18.01
CA ILE A 24 7.59 -13.95 -17.51
C ILE A 24 7.04 -14.99 -16.52
N GLY A 25 6.14 -14.58 -15.62
CA GLY A 25 5.53 -15.48 -14.64
C GLY A 25 4.60 -16.52 -15.25
N ILE A 26 3.87 -16.17 -16.30
CA ILE A 26 2.97 -17.08 -17.03
C ILE A 26 3.78 -18.07 -17.87
N LEU A 27 4.68 -17.57 -18.74
CA LEU A 27 5.47 -18.42 -19.63
C LEU A 27 6.46 -19.31 -18.89
N GLY A 28 7.00 -18.83 -17.77
CA GLY A 28 7.89 -19.62 -16.92
C GLY A 28 7.18 -20.58 -15.95
N HIS A 29 5.85 -20.61 -15.94
CA HIS A 29 5.04 -21.44 -15.03
C HIS A 29 5.34 -21.23 -13.52
N PHE A 30 5.93 -20.09 -13.12
CA PHE A 30 6.23 -19.74 -11.73
C PHE A 30 5.41 -18.56 -11.21
N SER A 31 4.26 -18.29 -11.83
CA SER A 31 3.33 -17.21 -11.46
C SER A 31 2.93 -17.23 -9.99
N LYS A 32 2.79 -18.40 -9.34
CA LYS A 32 2.53 -18.49 -7.88
C LYS A 32 3.67 -17.88 -7.04
N THR A 33 4.92 -18.17 -7.39
CA THR A 33 6.08 -17.58 -6.70
C THR A 33 6.25 -16.12 -7.03
N MET A 34 5.96 -15.72 -8.27
CA MET A 34 5.96 -14.32 -8.63
C MET A 34 4.98 -13.52 -7.75
N LEU A 35 3.76 -14.04 -7.54
CA LEU A 35 2.79 -13.39 -6.65
C LEU A 35 3.31 -13.22 -5.21
N LEU A 36 4.13 -14.14 -4.69
CA LEU A 36 4.76 -13.99 -3.38
C LEU A 36 5.75 -12.80 -3.35
N PHE A 37 6.47 -12.54 -4.44
CA PHE A 37 7.31 -11.34 -4.53
C PHE A 37 6.49 -10.04 -4.62
N PHE A 38 5.25 -10.11 -5.10
CA PHE A 38 4.32 -8.98 -5.17
C PHE A 38 3.52 -8.75 -3.87
N LEU A 39 3.93 -9.36 -2.75
CA LEU A 39 3.19 -9.29 -1.49
C LEU A 39 2.92 -7.85 -1.01
N PRO A 40 3.89 -6.91 -1.01
CA PRO A 40 3.63 -5.52 -0.63
C PRO A 40 2.62 -4.82 -1.55
N GLN A 41 2.68 -5.09 -2.85
CA GLN A 41 1.77 -4.52 -3.85
C GLN A 41 0.35 -5.06 -3.66
N ILE A 42 0.21 -6.37 -3.42
CA ILE A 42 -1.07 -7.02 -3.13
C ILE A 42 -1.64 -6.49 -1.81
N ALA A 43 -0.83 -6.38 -0.77
CA ALA A 43 -1.26 -5.83 0.52
C ALA A 43 -1.74 -4.37 0.38
N ASN A 44 -0.99 -3.53 -0.35
CA ASN A 44 -1.43 -2.16 -0.64
C ASN A 44 -2.74 -2.14 -1.46
N PHE A 45 -2.90 -3.04 -2.44
CA PHE A 45 -4.12 -3.16 -3.22
C PHE A 45 -5.32 -3.53 -2.34
N VAL A 46 -5.22 -4.61 -1.56
CA VAL A 46 -6.26 -5.08 -0.63
C VAL A 46 -6.63 -3.98 0.37
N TYR A 47 -5.63 -3.28 0.91
CA TYR A 47 -5.89 -2.15 1.81
C TYR A 47 -6.61 -0.99 1.10
N SER A 48 -6.30 -0.75 -0.17
CA SER A 48 -6.92 0.30 -0.99
C SER A 48 -8.30 -0.07 -1.54
N VAL A 49 -8.72 -1.35 -1.48
CA VAL A 49 -9.99 -1.87 -2.07
C VAL A 49 -11.20 -1.04 -1.68
N PRO A 50 -11.45 -0.69 -0.39
CA PRO A 50 -12.63 0.07 -0.02
C PRO A 50 -12.72 1.45 -0.70
N GLN A 51 -11.56 2.08 -0.98
CA GLN A 51 -11.50 3.34 -1.72
C GLN A 51 -11.60 3.11 -3.24
N LEU A 52 -10.95 2.08 -3.79
CA LEU A 52 -10.97 1.78 -5.23
C LEU A 52 -12.37 1.46 -5.76
N PHE A 53 -13.16 0.68 -5.00
CA PHE A 53 -14.54 0.39 -5.35
C PHE A 53 -15.53 1.49 -4.93
N HIS A 54 -15.03 2.65 -4.48
CA HIS A 54 -15.82 3.81 -4.08
C HIS A 54 -16.83 3.51 -2.95
N PHE A 55 -16.59 2.48 -2.13
CA PHE A 55 -17.35 2.26 -0.89
C PHE A 55 -17.06 3.33 0.15
N VAL A 56 -15.83 3.84 0.14
CA VAL A 56 -15.34 5.01 0.88
C VAL A 56 -14.95 6.08 -0.15
N PRO A 57 -15.21 7.37 0.11
CA PRO A 57 -14.81 8.45 -0.79
C PRO A 57 -13.31 8.40 -1.13
N CYS A 58 -13.00 8.28 -2.41
CA CYS A 58 -11.64 8.18 -2.93
C CYS A 58 -11.22 9.52 -3.55
N PRO A 59 -10.28 10.25 -2.95
CA PRO A 59 -9.74 11.46 -3.57
C PRO A 59 -8.92 11.09 -4.82
N ARG A 60 -8.83 12.02 -5.78
CA ARG A 60 -8.06 11.83 -7.02
C ARG A 60 -6.57 11.55 -6.77
N HIS A 61 -5.99 12.19 -5.76
CA HIS A 61 -4.61 11.96 -5.32
C HIS A 61 -4.61 11.41 -3.88
N ARG A 62 -3.98 10.24 -3.70
CA ARG A 62 -3.87 9.52 -2.41
C ARG A 62 -2.45 9.55 -1.83
N LEU A 63 -1.62 10.47 -2.34
CA LEU A 63 -0.25 10.66 -1.89
C LEU A 63 -0.22 11.42 -0.56
N PRO A 64 0.77 11.16 0.31
CA PRO A 64 1.00 11.94 1.52
C PRO A 64 1.10 13.45 1.23
N ARG A 65 0.70 14.28 2.20
CA ARG A 65 0.84 15.73 2.09
C ARG A 65 2.25 16.14 2.47
N TYR A 66 2.93 16.87 1.60
CA TYR A 66 4.24 17.44 1.90
C TYR A 66 4.10 18.74 2.70
N ASP A 67 4.79 18.84 3.83
CA ASP A 67 4.92 20.07 4.61
C ASP A 67 6.27 20.73 4.36
N ARG A 68 6.23 21.93 3.76
CA ARG A 68 7.42 22.75 3.45
C ARG A 68 8.16 23.23 4.69
N LYS A 69 7.46 23.37 5.84
CA LYS A 69 8.08 23.90 7.06
C LYS A 69 8.98 22.88 7.73
N THR A 70 8.57 21.61 7.70
CA THR A 70 9.27 20.51 8.36
C THR A 70 10.06 19.63 7.39
N ASP A 71 9.91 19.85 6.08
CA ASP A 71 10.50 19.04 4.99
C ASP A 71 10.16 17.55 5.13
N ARG A 72 8.91 17.27 5.50
CA ARG A 72 8.42 15.92 5.80
C ARG A 72 7.08 15.65 5.13
N LEU A 73 6.81 14.37 4.89
CA LEU A 73 5.54 13.85 4.41
C LEU A 73 4.64 13.54 5.62
N HIS A 74 3.47 14.15 5.62
CA HIS A 74 2.39 13.90 6.56
C HIS A 74 1.32 13.02 5.93
N MET A 75 0.61 12.27 6.78
CA MET A 75 -0.55 11.49 6.34
C MET A 75 -1.58 12.38 5.65
N SER A 76 -2.16 11.83 4.58
CA SER A 76 -3.22 12.47 3.82
C SER A 76 -4.57 11.91 4.23
N SER A 77 -5.55 12.78 4.46
CA SER A 77 -6.88 12.37 4.92
C SER A 77 -7.98 12.84 3.98
N SER A 78 -9.07 12.07 3.91
CA SER A 78 -10.32 12.42 3.24
C SER A 78 -11.42 12.68 4.27
N THR A 79 -12.13 13.78 4.11
CA THR A 79 -13.22 14.21 5.00
C THR A 79 -14.56 13.90 4.36
N PHE A 80 -15.43 13.19 5.06
CA PHE A 80 -16.77 12.85 4.59
C PHE A 80 -17.75 12.66 5.74
N ARG A 81 -19.06 12.65 5.46
CA ARG A 81 -20.07 12.36 6.48
C ARG A 81 -20.26 10.85 6.61
N MET A 82 -20.14 10.32 7.82
CA MET A 82 -20.34 8.87 8.04
C MET A 82 -21.74 8.38 7.64
N SER A 83 -22.74 9.26 7.75
CA SER A 83 -24.14 8.98 7.40
C SER A 83 -24.37 8.78 5.90
N SER A 84 -23.52 9.33 5.02
CA SER A 84 -23.65 9.16 3.57
C SER A 84 -23.02 7.88 3.04
N LEU A 85 -22.27 7.13 3.87
CA LEU A 85 -21.64 5.88 3.42
C LEU A 85 -22.63 4.73 3.39
N ARG A 86 -22.47 3.87 2.37
CA ARG A 86 -23.16 2.57 2.32
C ARG A 86 -22.64 1.66 3.44
N TRP A 87 -23.43 0.67 3.80
CA TRP A 87 -23.07 -0.29 4.85
C TRP A 87 -21.70 -0.99 4.66
N PRO A 88 -21.25 -1.37 3.44
CA PRO A 88 -19.96 -2.06 3.28
C PRO A 88 -18.79 -1.12 3.60
N GLY A 89 -18.91 0.16 3.21
CA GLY A 89 -17.91 1.18 3.54
C GLY A 89 -17.83 1.44 5.05
N ARG A 90 -18.99 1.48 5.74
CA ARG A 90 -19.02 1.61 7.21
C ARG A 90 -18.37 0.41 7.89
N LEU A 91 -18.67 -0.81 7.44
CA LEU A 91 -18.08 -2.02 8.00
C LEU A 91 -16.57 -2.06 7.78
N ALA A 92 -16.11 -1.79 6.55
CA ALA A 92 -14.68 -1.76 6.22
C ALA A 92 -13.91 -0.74 7.08
N LEU A 93 -14.48 0.46 7.30
CA LEU A 93 -13.86 1.47 8.16
C LEU A 93 -13.86 1.05 9.64
N ARG A 94 -14.94 0.46 10.16
CA ARG A 94 -14.99 -0.03 11.54
C ARG A 94 -13.98 -1.14 11.78
N LEU A 95 -13.91 -2.11 10.88
CA LEU A 95 -12.91 -3.18 10.92
C LEU A 95 -11.49 -2.60 10.84
N GLY A 96 -11.25 -1.70 9.89
CA GLY A 96 -9.95 -1.05 9.75
C GLY A 96 -9.54 -0.21 10.96
N HIS A 97 -10.50 0.40 11.66
CA HIS A 97 -10.27 1.11 12.91
C HIS A 97 -10.01 0.15 14.08
N ALA A 98 -10.78 -0.93 14.18
CA ALA A 98 -10.61 -1.95 15.23
C ALA A 98 -9.24 -2.65 15.14
N VAL A 99 -8.75 -2.92 13.93
CA VAL A 99 -7.40 -3.46 13.69
C VAL A 99 -6.31 -2.39 13.90
N GLY A 100 -6.68 -1.12 14.09
CA GLY A 100 -5.74 -0.03 14.29
C GLY A 100 -4.99 0.37 13.03
N VAL A 101 -5.50 0.04 11.84
CA VAL A 101 -4.90 0.40 10.54
C VAL A 101 -5.40 1.77 10.09
N VAL A 102 -6.68 2.05 10.28
CA VAL A 102 -7.33 3.31 9.90
C VAL A 102 -7.27 4.31 11.06
N HIS A 103 -6.99 5.58 10.76
CA HIS A 103 -7.16 6.68 11.72
C HIS A 103 -8.44 7.43 11.37
N LEU A 104 -9.40 7.43 12.29
CA LEU A 104 -10.67 8.13 12.16
C LEU A 104 -10.69 9.29 13.17
N THR A 105 -10.95 10.50 12.70
CA THR A 105 -11.13 11.68 13.55
C THR A 105 -12.50 12.28 13.27
N GLU A 106 -13.35 12.39 14.29
CA GLU A 106 -14.66 13.04 14.15
C GLU A 106 -14.58 14.49 14.62
N SER A 107 -14.97 15.42 13.75
CA SER A 107 -15.01 16.85 14.06
C SER A 107 -16.27 17.47 13.46
N GLY A 108 -17.17 17.97 14.31
CA GLY A 108 -18.35 18.74 13.89
C GLY A 108 -19.30 17.99 12.95
N GLY A 109 -19.48 16.67 13.13
CA GLY A 109 -20.36 15.84 12.29
C GLY A 109 -19.76 15.40 10.95
N MET A 110 -18.49 15.72 10.68
CA MET A 110 -17.71 15.12 9.60
C MET A 110 -16.67 14.14 10.16
N THR A 111 -16.54 13.00 9.50
CA THR A 111 -15.54 11.97 9.80
C THR A 111 -14.37 12.13 8.84
N THR A 112 -13.18 12.30 9.40
CA THR A 112 -11.91 12.37 8.67
C THR A 112 -11.25 11.01 8.72
N CYS A 113 -11.01 10.42 7.56
CA CYS A 113 -10.35 9.12 7.42
C CYS A 113 -8.98 9.30 6.77
N ASN A 114 -7.94 8.63 7.27
CA ASN A 114 -6.68 8.53 6.55
C ASN A 114 -6.89 7.82 5.20
N ASN A 115 -6.14 8.23 4.17
CA ASN A 115 -6.10 7.53 2.89
C ASN A 115 -5.55 6.10 3.06
N LEU A 116 -6.26 5.14 2.45
CA LEU A 116 -5.97 3.72 2.62
C LEU A 116 -4.86 3.28 1.67
N THR A 117 -3.63 3.71 1.93
CA THR A 117 -2.43 3.24 1.20
C THR A 117 -1.33 2.83 2.17
N ILE A 118 -0.46 1.92 1.75
CA ILE A 118 0.67 1.44 2.58
C ILE A 118 1.62 2.57 2.97
N ILE A 119 1.74 3.60 2.13
CA ILE A 119 2.57 4.78 2.40
C ILE A 119 1.99 5.58 3.58
N ASN A 120 0.67 5.84 3.57
CA ASN A 120 0.03 6.53 4.68
C ASN A 120 -0.01 5.66 5.96
N LEU A 121 -0.08 4.34 5.82
CA LEU A 121 0.04 3.42 6.95
C LEU A 121 1.44 3.46 7.57
N LEU A 122 2.49 3.48 6.75
CA LEU A 122 3.86 3.62 7.23
C LEU A 122 4.06 4.95 7.97
N LEU A 123 3.52 6.05 7.43
CA LEU A 123 3.54 7.37 8.09
C LEU A 123 2.70 7.41 9.37
N LYS A 124 1.68 6.56 9.48
CA LYS A 124 0.90 6.41 10.72
C LYS A 124 1.73 5.75 11.82
N LEU A 125 2.48 4.70 11.47
CA LEU A 125 3.26 3.92 12.42
C LEU A 125 4.57 4.61 12.80
N ALA A 126 5.28 5.18 11.83
CA ALA A 126 6.59 5.80 12.03
C ALA A 126 6.52 7.32 12.26
N GLY A 127 5.36 7.94 12.06
CA GLY A 127 5.19 9.40 12.11
C GLY A 127 5.62 10.11 10.82
N PRO A 128 5.69 11.45 10.83
CA PRO A 128 6.07 12.24 9.67
C PRO A 128 7.54 12.03 9.33
N LEU A 129 7.80 11.54 8.12
CA LEU A 129 9.11 11.18 7.62
C LEU A 129 9.41 11.94 6.33
N HIS A 130 10.70 12.19 6.08
CA HIS A 130 11.15 12.76 4.82
C HIS A 130 10.97 11.77 3.66
N GLU A 131 10.67 12.28 2.45
CA GLU A 131 10.33 11.48 1.27
C GLU A 131 11.33 10.36 0.98
N ARG A 132 12.63 10.68 0.97
CA ARG A 132 13.69 9.69 0.76
C ARG A 132 13.64 8.54 1.76
N ARG A 133 13.36 8.82 3.04
CA ARG A 133 13.29 7.79 4.10
C ARG A 133 12.05 6.91 3.94
N VAL A 134 10.92 7.49 3.53
CA VAL A 134 9.69 6.74 3.22
C VAL A 134 9.94 5.77 2.07
N THR A 135 10.56 6.23 0.98
CA THR A 135 10.91 5.36 -0.16
C THR A 135 11.88 4.26 0.24
N GLN A 136 12.92 4.58 1.02
CA GLN A 136 13.87 3.57 1.54
C GLN A 136 13.19 2.52 2.40
N ALA A 137 12.28 2.92 3.29
CA ALA A 137 11.53 2.00 4.13
C ALA A 137 10.60 1.09 3.30
N LEU A 138 9.93 1.61 2.27
CA LEU A 138 9.11 0.79 1.35
C LEU A 138 9.97 -0.22 0.56
N LEU A 139 11.14 0.19 0.09
CA LEU A 139 12.09 -0.71 -0.57
C LEU A 139 12.62 -1.78 0.41
N ALA A 140 12.90 -1.41 1.66
CA ALA A 140 13.31 -2.37 2.68
C ALA A 140 12.20 -3.39 2.97
N ILE A 141 10.93 -2.95 3.09
CA ILE A 141 9.78 -3.85 3.20
C ILE A 141 9.70 -4.78 2.00
N GLN A 142 9.89 -4.27 0.78
CA GLN A 142 9.90 -5.09 -0.44
C GLN A 142 11.00 -6.16 -0.41
N VAL A 143 12.22 -5.79 -0.03
CA VAL A 143 13.34 -6.75 0.08
C VAL A 143 13.04 -7.80 1.15
N MET A 144 12.55 -7.40 2.33
CA MET A 144 12.17 -8.33 3.39
C MET A 144 11.08 -9.32 2.94
N CYS A 145 10.04 -8.85 2.25
CA CYS A 145 9.00 -9.72 1.69
C CYS A 145 9.56 -10.66 0.63
N SER A 146 10.50 -10.21 -0.20
CA SER A 146 11.17 -11.08 -1.17
C SER A 146 12.05 -12.14 -0.49
N CYS A 147 12.79 -11.78 0.56
CA CYS A 147 13.54 -12.74 1.38
C CYS A 147 12.60 -13.78 2.00
N LEU A 148 11.46 -13.34 2.56
CA LEU A 148 10.43 -14.24 3.09
C LEU A 148 9.88 -15.17 2.00
N ALA A 149 9.63 -14.66 0.79
CA ALA A 149 9.17 -15.48 -0.33
C ALA A 149 10.20 -16.56 -0.72
N PHE A 150 11.50 -16.23 -0.70
CA PHE A 150 12.56 -17.23 -0.89
C PHE A 150 12.61 -18.25 0.26
N VAL A 151 12.51 -17.80 1.50
CA VAL A 151 12.43 -18.66 2.69
C VAL A 151 11.15 -19.49 2.72
N ILE A 152 10.07 -19.12 2.03
CA ILE A 152 8.91 -20.01 1.89
C ILE A 152 9.17 -21.03 0.78
N ARG A 153 9.81 -20.62 -0.32
CA ARG A 153 10.02 -21.47 -1.50
C ARG A 153 11.10 -22.54 -1.30
N TYR A 154 12.22 -22.23 -0.67
CA TYR A 154 13.37 -23.13 -0.56
C TYR A 154 13.23 -24.24 0.51
N PRO A 155 12.78 -24.01 1.76
CA PRO A 155 12.59 -25.08 2.73
C PRO A 155 11.32 -25.90 2.47
N LEU A 156 10.39 -25.44 1.62
CA LEU A 156 9.33 -26.33 1.11
C LEU A 156 9.93 -27.48 0.29
N ALA A 157 11.12 -27.32 -0.30
CA ALA A 157 11.83 -28.43 -0.90
C ALA A 157 12.35 -29.39 0.18
N SER A 158 13.01 -28.92 1.24
CA SER A 158 13.51 -29.85 2.28
C SER A 158 12.38 -30.57 3.02
N LEU A 159 11.26 -29.90 3.31
CA LEU A 159 10.11 -30.53 3.98
C LEU A 159 9.38 -31.57 3.11
N PHE A 160 9.50 -31.49 1.78
CA PHE A 160 8.93 -32.47 0.84
C PHE A 160 9.91 -33.59 0.44
N TYR A 161 11.22 -33.40 0.61
CA TYR A 161 12.24 -34.41 0.30
C TYR A 161 12.59 -35.31 1.50
N ASP A 162 12.05 -35.03 2.70
CA ASP A 162 12.16 -35.87 3.90
C ASP A 162 10.99 -36.87 4.07
N VAL A 163 10.34 -37.29 2.96
CA VAL A 163 9.38 -38.42 2.93
C VAL A 163 9.83 -39.49 1.94
#